data_AF-A0A412AWC7-F1
#
_entry.id   AF-A0A412AWC7-F1
#
_cell.length_a   1.000
_cell.length_b   1.000
_cell.length_c   1.000
_cell.angle_alpha   90.00
_cell.angle_beta   90.00
_cell.angle_gamma   90.00
#
_symmetry.space_group_name_H-M   'P 1'
#
loop_
_entity.id
_entity.type
_entity.pdbx_description
1 polymer ?
#
loop_
_entity_poly.entity_id
_entity_poly.type
_entity_poly.pdbx_seq_one_letter_code
_entity_poly.pdbx_strand_id
1 'polypeptide(L)'
;MTEKANMSWLEECGFGPKVMKRMKVCPHCGTVMASEQSVCPNCGMRLLTKTLYDRYRERHLCCDKCGTILTADARYCPHCGKSLYLKAASG
;
A
#
# COMPACT_ATOMS: atom_id res chain seq x y z
N MET A 1 -16.33 2.67 -24.03
CA MET A 1 -15.91 1.26 -23.92
C MET A 1 -14.50 1.24 -23.36
N THR A 2 -14.34 1.17 -22.03
CA THR A 2 -13.03 0.92 -21.42
C THR A 2 -13.03 -0.53 -20.97
N GLU A 3 -12.52 -1.39 -21.84
CA GLU A 3 -12.13 -2.75 -21.49
C GLU A 3 -11.16 -2.63 -20.31
N LYS A 4 -11.64 -2.96 -19.11
CA LYS A 4 -10.75 -3.04 -17.95
C LYS A 4 -9.77 -4.15 -18.29
N ALA A 5 -8.54 -3.77 -18.64
CA ALA A 5 -7.46 -4.73 -18.84
C ALA A 5 -7.48 -5.69 -17.65
N ASN A 6 -7.72 -6.98 -17.92
CA ASN A 6 -7.74 -7.98 -16.88
C ASN A 6 -6.29 -8.20 -16.42
N MET A 7 -5.90 -7.45 -15.38
CA MET A 7 -4.56 -7.46 -14.81
C MET A 7 -4.32 -8.65 -13.87
N SER A 8 -5.10 -9.73 -13.97
CA SER A 8 -4.98 -10.92 -13.11
C SER A 8 -3.58 -11.54 -13.14
N TRP A 9 -2.94 -11.55 -14.30
CA TRP A 9 -1.58 -12.07 -14.46
C TRP A 9 -0.53 -11.30 -13.62
N LEU A 10 -0.72 -10.00 -13.38
CA LEU A 10 0.17 -9.26 -12.48
C LEU A 10 0.11 -9.78 -11.05
N GLU A 11 -1.06 -10.24 -10.60
CA GLU A 11 -1.22 -10.84 -9.28
C GLU A 11 -0.48 -12.18 -9.19
N GLU A 12 -0.51 -12.99 -10.26
CA GLU A 12 0.24 -14.25 -10.36
C GLU A 12 1.75 -14.01 -10.29
N CYS A 13 2.25 -12.94 -10.92
CA CYS A 13 3.64 -12.53 -10.83
C CYS A 13 4.01 -11.82 -9.51
N GLY A 14 3.08 -11.68 -8.57
CA GLY A 14 3.33 -11.10 -7.25
C GLY A 14 3.26 -9.57 -7.19
N PHE A 15 2.64 -8.92 -8.18
CA PHE A 15 2.52 -7.47 -8.25
C PHE A 15 1.13 -6.96 -7.84
N GLY A 16 1.13 -5.73 -7.31
CA GLY A 16 -0.08 -4.95 -7.10
C GLY A 16 -0.65 -4.99 -5.68
N PRO A 17 -1.63 -4.11 -5.39
CA PRO A 17 -2.13 -3.88 -4.03
C PRO A 17 -2.71 -5.12 -3.34
N LYS A 18 -3.32 -6.04 -4.09
CA LYS A 18 -3.90 -7.26 -3.53
C LYS A 18 -2.82 -8.20 -2.98
N VAL A 19 -1.71 -8.36 -3.70
CA VAL A 19 -0.58 -9.16 -3.24
C VAL A 19 0.06 -8.49 -2.02
N MET A 20 0.29 -7.17 -2.07
CA MET A 20 0.85 -6.41 -0.94
C MET A 20 0.00 -6.50 0.34
N LYS A 21 -1.33 -6.63 0.23
CA LYS A 21 -2.23 -6.83 1.39
C LYS A 21 -2.11 -8.22 2.01
N ARG A 22 -1.63 -9.21 1.25
CA ARG A 22 -1.45 -10.59 1.73
C ARG A 22 -0.04 -10.87 2.26
N MET A 23 0.79 -9.84 2.34
CA MET A 23 2.19 -9.95 2.72
C MET A 23 2.54 -9.00 3.87
N LYS A 24 3.50 -9.41 4.68
CA LYS A 24 4.16 -8.63 5.72
C LYS A 24 5.66 -8.77 5.59
N VAL A 25 6.38 -7.75 6.05
CA VAL A 25 7.84 -7.75 6.13
C VAL A 25 8.22 -7.69 7.60
N CYS A 26 9.08 -8.62 8.04
CA CYS A 26 9.61 -8.58 9.39
C CYS A 26 10.46 -7.31 9.57
N PRO A 27 10.16 -6.44 10.55
CA PRO A 27 10.91 -5.21 10.75
C PRO A 27 12.33 -5.45 11.29
N HIS A 28 12.62 -6.65 11.79
CA HIS A 28 13.93 -6.98 12.35
C HIS A 28 14.87 -7.63 11.35
N CYS A 29 14.42 -8.65 10.62
CA CYS A 29 15.28 -9.40 9.69
C CYS A 29 14.91 -9.22 8.20
N GLY A 30 13.84 -8.48 7.88
CA GLY A 30 13.43 -8.22 6.50
C GLY A 30 12.76 -9.39 5.78
N THR A 31 12.59 -10.55 6.42
CA THR A 31 11.89 -11.69 5.80
C THR A 31 10.47 -11.30 5.39
N VAL A 32 10.08 -11.65 4.18
CA VAL A 32 8.72 -11.49 3.66
C VAL A 32 7.91 -12.75 3.98
N MET A 33 6.67 -12.60 4.42
CA MET A 33 5.78 -13.71 4.75
C MET A 33 4.31 -13.34 4.57
N ALA A 34 3.44 -14.34 4.66
CA ALA A 34 2.00 -14.16 4.58
C ALA A 34 1.47 -13.25 5.72
N SER A 35 0.42 -12.48 5.44
CA SER A 35 -0.16 -11.53 6.40
C SER A 35 -0.75 -12.18 7.65
N GLU A 36 -1.10 -13.45 7.58
CA GLU A 36 -1.71 -14.22 8.65
C GLU A 36 -0.68 -14.63 9.71
N GLN A 37 0.61 -14.55 9.40
CA GLN A 37 1.68 -14.89 10.34
C GLN A 37 1.76 -13.86 11.47
N SER A 38 1.77 -14.35 12.70
CA SER A 38 1.92 -13.55 13.93
C SER A 38 3.35 -13.54 14.47
N VAL A 39 4.18 -14.49 14.02
CA VAL A 39 5.58 -14.65 14.41
C VAL A 39 6.43 -14.86 13.15
N CYS A 40 7.60 -14.23 13.10
CA CYS A 40 8.53 -14.40 11.99
C CYS A 40 9.11 -15.83 11.98
N PRO A 41 8.97 -16.59 10.89
CA PRO A 41 9.48 -17.95 10.82
C PRO A 41 11.02 -18.01 10.78
N ASN A 42 11.69 -16.91 10.45
CA ASN A 42 13.14 -16.84 10.33
C ASN A 42 13.84 -16.39 11.62
N CYS A 43 13.28 -15.40 12.34
CA CYS A 43 13.93 -14.84 13.54
C CYS A 43 13.11 -14.94 14.84
N GLY A 44 11.89 -15.47 14.79
CA GLY A 44 11.04 -15.64 15.99
C GLY A 44 10.42 -14.35 16.54
N MET A 45 10.67 -13.19 15.92
CA MET A 45 10.07 -11.92 16.36
C MET A 45 8.54 -11.95 16.18
N ARG A 46 7.81 -11.46 17.19
CA ARG A 46 6.37 -11.18 17.08
C ARG A 46 6.10 -10.04 16.10
N LEU A 47 5.21 -10.27 15.15
CA LEU A 47 4.93 -9.37 14.05
C LEU A 47 3.75 -8.46 14.36
N LEU A 48 3.81 -7.25 13.80
CA LEU A 48 2.72 -6.30 13.85
C LEU A 48 1.59 -6.72 12.87
N THR A 49 0.39 -6.19 13.09
CA THR A 49 -0.77 -6.47 12.23
C THR A 49 -0.69 -5.80 10.86
N LYS A 50 0.21 -4.84 10.67
CA LYS A 50 0.36 -4.05 9.44
C LYS A 50 0.94 -4.87 8.28
N THR A 51 0.25 -4.87 7.15
CA THR A 51 0.68 -5.47 5.88
C THR A 51 1.69 -4.58 5.15
N LEU A 52 2.31 -5.11 4.09
CA LEU A 52 3.15 -4.32 3.21
C LEU A 52 2.36 -3.16 2.57
N TYR A 53 1.09 -3.40 2.23
CA TYR A 53 0.20 -2.35 1.72
C TYR A 53 -0.06 -1.24 2.75
N ASP A 54 -0.23 -1.56 4.03
CA ASP A 54 -0.43 -0.56 5.08
C ASP A 54 0.82 0.30 5.25
N ARG A 55 2.01 -0.31 5.25
CA ARG A 55 3.29 0.41 5.30
C ARG A 55 3.49 1.31 4.10
N TYR A 56 3.13 0.84 2.91
CA TYR A 56 3.14 1.64 1.70
C TYR A 56 2.20 2.86 1.87
N ARG A 57 0.97 2.64 2.31
CA ARG A 57 -0.01 3.71 2.52
C ARG A 57 0.41 4.73 3.58
N GLU A 58 1.07 4.30 4.66
CA GLU A 58 1.60 5.20 5.71
C GLU A 58 2.72 6.14 5.21
N ARG A 59 3.43 5.76 4.15
CA ARG A 59 4.54 6.54 3.57
C ARG A 59 4.11 7.46 2.44
N HIS A 60 2.87 7.36 1.96
CA HIS A 60 2.40 8.09 0.80
C HIS A 60 1.20 8.98 1.13
N LEU A 61 1.08 10.07 0.38
CA LEU A 61 -0.09 10.93 0.45
C LEU A 61 -1.32 10.13 0.03
N CYS A 62 -2.41 10.24 0.80
CA CYS A 62 -3.69 9.62 0.45
C CYS A 62 -4.74 10.71 0.27
N CYS A 63 -5.57 10.57 -0.76
CA CYS A 63 -6.72 11.45 -0.94
C CYS A 63 -7.68 11.25 0.23
N ASP A 64 -7.99 12.33 0.94
CA ASP A 64 -8.92 12.33 2.07
C ASP A 64 -10.38 12.05 1.67
N LYS A 65 -10.76 12.31 0.42
CA LYS A 65 -12.12 12.05 -0.09
C LYS A 65 -12.34 10.59 -0.49
N CYS A 66 -11.38 9.95 -1.15
CA CYS A 66 -11.58 8.61 -1.73
C CYS A 66 -10.53 7.57 -1.33
N GLY A 67 -9.52 7.96 -0.54
CA GLY A 67 -8.47 7.05 -0.07
C GLY A 67 -7.44 6.63 -1.13
N THR A 68 -7.54 7.13 -2.37
CA THR A 68 -6.55 6.85 -3.42
C THR A 68 -5.17 7.29 -2.95
N ILE A 69 -4.18 6.41 -3.09
CA ILE A 69 -2.78 6.74 -2.82
C ILE A 69 -2.26 7.60 -3.98
N LEU A 70 -1.63 8.71 -3.62
CA LEU A 70 -1.21 9.77 -4.51
C LEU A 70 0.31 9.80 -4.61
N THR A 71 0.80 10.30 -5.73
CA THR A 71 2.21 10.66 -5.86
C THR A 71 2.50 11.87 -4.96
N ALA A 72 3.76 12.05 -4.58
CA ALA A 72 4.17 13.14 -3.68
C ALA A 72 3.89 14.54 -4.27
N ASP A 73 3.83 14.65 -5.60
CA ASP A 73 3.62 15.87 -6.37
C ASP A 73 2.17 16.05 -6.87
N ALA A 74 1.25 15.16 -6.48
CA ALA A 74 -0.13 15.21 -6.94
C ALA A 74 -0.81 16.52 -6.52
N ARG A 75 -1.32 17.28 -7.51
CA ARG A 75 -2.10 18.51 -7.30
C ARG A 75 -3.61 18.26 -7.23
N TYR A 76 -4.06 17.15 -7.81
CA TYR A 76 -5.44 16.68 -7.78
C TYR A 76 -5.45 15.15 -7.63
N CYS A 77 -6.52 14.62 -7.07
CA CYS A 77 -6.74 13.18 -7.04
C CYS A 77 -7.17 12.69 -8.43
N PRO A 78 -6.43 11.79 -9.08
CA PRO A 78 -6.77 11.30 -10.42
C PRO A 78 -8.02 10.43 -10.43
N HIS A 79 -8.42 9.88 -9.27
CA HIS A 79 -9.59 9.01 -9.18
C HIS A 79 -10.89 9.77 -8.93
N CYS A 80 -10.89 10.79 -8.06
CA CYS A 80 -12.12 11.49 -7.65
C CYS A 80 -12.14 12.99 -8.01
N GLY A 81 -11.11 13.51 -8.67
CA GLY A 81 -11.00 14.91 -9.11
C GLY A 81 -10.81 15.95 -8.00
N LYS A 82 -10.63 15.53 -6.73
CA LYS A 82 -10.48 16.48 -5.62
C LYS A 82 -9.13 17.20 -5.71
N SER A 83 -9.15 18.52 -5.63
CA SER A 83 -7.96 19.36 -5.48
C SER A 83 -7.23 19.09 -4.15
N LEU A 84 -5.90 19.00 -4.20
CA LEU A 84 -5.04 18.69 -3.06
C LEU A 84 -4.31 19.93 -2.50
N TYR A 85 -4.53 21.11 -3.09
CA TYR A 85 -3.89 22.38 -2.71
C TYR A 85 -4.21 22.89 -1.29
N LEU A 86 -4.99 22.15 -0.49
CA LEU A 86 -5.42 22.59 0.84
C LEU A 86 -4.49 22.21 1.99
N LYS A 87 -3.32 21.60 1.76
CA LYS A 87 -2.35 21.29 2.85
C LYS A 87 -0.88 21.49 2.46
N ALA A 88 -0.53 22.70 2.00
CA ALA A 88 0.86 23.15 1.92
C ALA A 88 1.26 24.11 3.07
N ALA A 89 0.48 24.15 4.15
CA ALA A 89 0.78 24.99 5.32
C ALA A 89 0.52 24.22 6.62
N SER A 90 1.54 23.51 7.08
CA SER A 90 1.78 23.25 8.50
C SER A 90 3.29 23.16 8.64
N GLY A 91 3.84 24.12 9.39
CA GLY A 91 5.27 24.43 9.50
C GLY A 91 6.09 23.41 10.27
#